data_AF-A0A6L7KIQ2-F1
#
_entry.id   AF-A0A6L7KIQ2-F1
#
_cell.length_a   1.000
_cell.length_b   1.000
_cell.length_c   1.000
_cell.angle_alpha   90.00
_cell.angle_beta   90.00
_cell.angle_gamma   90.00
#
_symmetry.space_group_name_H-M   'P 1'
#
loop_
_entity.id
_entity.type
_entity.pdbx_description
1 polymer ?
#
loop_
_entity_poly.entity_id
_entity_poly.type
_entity_poly.pdbx_seq_one_letter_code
_entity_poly.pdbx_strand_id
1 'polypeptide(L)'
;MLYLIGENLDSDSAYYRTGTGRMMQLMRGIYADADEDIDGVVLRHAVRIANYLYPRAYLSAASAVLLAPTRDGRLYISGPRSQRTRIRTLEIIQNVAPAHPSTAQALIADGLGEFRVGVSSLRLRFLEAFRLRSEHAASIDQDMRASLVARLVDEYGDPKRSADALWALARENEWYREGEQAERYLLKSPSLIEVRNEAALNFTVAWHGQPIGELRHDGFEWRWQAEKGFDLPLVQQRTPGKLPPFILSLLPEGWLKRVLKEHDERGMLRSGRRYMSNVTISSDPSEIAALPTDRLSTRLGEFCNNGAFTGRYEGPTRGEIEQIFEDNLARLFASTRTPRLSGVQIKAPMHLDPQGRLVPGTT
;
A
#
# COMPACT_ATOMS: atom_id res chain seq x y z
N MET A 1 -1.47 8.22 -36.91
CA MET A 1 -2.93 8.29 -36.78
C MET A 1 -3.55 6.92 -37.07
N LEU A 2 -4.75 6.60 -36.54
CA LEU A 2 -5.52 5.41 -36.93
C LEU A 2 -6.45 5.71 -38.12
N TYR A 3 -6.53 4.77 -39.06
CA TYR A 3 -7.43 4.83 -40.21
C TYR A 3 -8.31 3.59 -40.32
N LEU A 4 -9.58 3.81 -40.60
CA LEU A 4 -10.63 2.80 -40.76
C LEU A 4 -11.34 3.01 -42.11
N ILE A 5 -11.38 1.96 -42.93
CA ILE A 5 -12.04 2.03 -44.23
C ILE A 5 -13.54 2.26 -44.03
N GLY A 6 -14.08 3.28 -44.69
CA GLY A 6 -15.50 3.64 -44.61
C GLY A 6 -15.84 4.62 -43.48
N GLU A 7 -14.87 4.97 -42.63
CA GLU A 7 -15.03 5.97 -41.56
C GLU A 7 -14.22 7.23 -41.89
N ASN A 8 -12.89 7.10 -41.96
CA ASN A 8 -11.97 8.23 -42.20
C ASN A 8 -10.95 7.94 -43.32
N LEU A 9 -11.12 6.85 -44.05
CA LEU A 9 -10.29 6.45 -45.18
C LEU A 9 -11.13 5.70 -46.23
N ASP A 10 -10.93 5.98 -47.51
CA ASP A 10 -11.48 5.20 -48.61
C ASP A 10 -10.52 4.10 -49.08
N SER A 11 -11.04 3.07 -49.74
CA SER A 11 -10.26 1.89 -50.15
C SER A 11 -9.15 2.21 -51.15
N ASP A 12 -9.35 3.17 -52.06
CA ASP A 12 -8.39 3.52 -53.10
C ASP A 12 -7.21 4.29 -52.49
N SER A 13 -7.51 5.25 -51.61
CA SER A 13 -6.52 5.94 -50.78
C SER A 13 -5.74 4.96 -49.90
N ALA A 14 -6.41 3.98 -49.30
CA ALA A 14 -5.74 2.98 -48.47
C ALA A 14 -4.73 2.16 -49.28
N TYR A 15 -5.11 1.71 -50.48
CA TYR A 15 -4.24 0.96 -51.38
C TYR A 15 -3.01 1.79 -51.78
N TYR A 16 -3.22 3.03 -52.22
CA TYR A 16 -2.13 3.92 -52.64
C TYR A 16 -1.16 4.25 -51.50
N ARG A 17 -1.68 4.63 -50.32
CA ARG A 17 -0.86 5.05 -49.18
C ARG A 17 -0.09 3.89 -48.54
N THR A 18 -0.66 2.68 -48.56
CA THR A 18 0.05 1.47 -48.13
C THR A 18 1.14 1.10 -49.15
N GLY A 19 0.83 1.14 -50.45
CA GLY A 19 1.80 0.85 -51.52
C GLY A 19 2.99 1.82 -51.58
N THR A 20 2.80 3.05 -51.08
CA THR A 20 3.87 4.07 -50.96
C THR A 20 4.57 4.07 -49.59
N GLY A 21 4.26 3.12 -48.70
CA GLY A 21 4.90 2.97 -47.39
C GLY A 21 4.51 4.02 -46.35
N ARG A 22 3.52 4.88 -46.63
CA ARG A 22 3.05 5.93 -45.70
C ARG A 22 2.14 5.38 -44.60
N MET A 23 1.51 4.23 -44.86
CA MET A 23 0.63 3.56 -43.91
C MET A 23 1.01 2.09 -43.79
N MET A 24 0.78 1.56 -42.59
CA MET A 24 0.90 0.15 -42.29
C MET A 24 -0.49 -0.47 -42.10
N GLN A 25 -0.76 -1.56 -42.82
CA GLN A 25 -1.96 -2.35 -42.61
C GLN A 25 -1.85 -3.14 -41.30
N LEU A 26 -2.83 -2.97 -40.41
CA LEU A 26 -2.94 -3.72 -39.15
C LEU A 26 -3.86 -4.92 -39.32
N MET A 27 -4.96 -4.72 -40.03
CA MET A 27 -5.94 -5.75 -40.42
C MET A 27 -6.71 -5.29 -41.65
N ARG A 28 -7.53 -6.15 -42.24
CA ARG A 28 -8.44 -5.74 -43.32
C ARG A 28 -9.33 -4.58 -42.84
N GLY A 29 -9.23 -3.44 -43.51
CA GLY A 29 -9.98 -2.23 -43.19
C GLY A 29 -9.39 -1.36 -42.08
N ILE A 30 -8.25 -1.74 -41.48
CA ILE A 30 -7.64 -1.03 -40.35
C ILE A 30 -6.16 -0.76 -40.65
N TYR A 31 -5.77 0.51 -40.59
CA TYR A 31 -4.42 0.97 -40.90
C TYR A 31 -3.95 1.98 -39.85
N ALA A 32 -2.63 2.15 -39.74
CA ALA A 32 -2.02 3.22 -38.97
C ALA A 32 -0.93 3.91 -39.80
N ASP A 33 -0.59 5.15 -39.47
CA ASP A 33 0.60 5.78 -40.05
C ASP A 33 1.87 4.98 -39.71
N ALA A 34 2.76 4.86 -40.69
CA ALA A 34 3.97 4.06 -40.56
C ALA A 34 5.01 4.68 -39.61
N ASP A 35 5.00 6.00 -39.45
CA ASP A 35 6.01 6.76 -38.71
C ASP A 35 5.65 7.01 -37.23
N GLU A 36 4.49 6.53 -36.76
CA GLU A 36 4.03 6.70 -35.37
C GLU A 36 4.30 5.47 -34.48
N ASP A 37 4.17 5.67 -33.16
CA ASP A 37 4.06 4.55 -32.20
C ASP A 37 2.74 3.80 -32.44
N ILE A 38 2.79 2.78 -33.30
CA ILE A 38 1.65 1.98 -33.71
C ILE A 38 0.97 1.30 -32.51
N ASP A 39 1.75 0.83 -31.53
CA ASP A 39 1.20 0.15 -30.36
C ASP A 39 0.42 1.14 -29.48
N GLY A 40 0.95 2.35 -29.28
CA GLY A 40 0.25 3.43 -28.61
C GLY A 40 -1.03 3.88 -29.33
N VAL A 41 -0.99 3.98 -30.66
CA VAL A 41 -2.16 4.31 -31.50
C VAL A 41 -3.24 3.23 -31.38
N VAL A 42 -2.87 1.97 -31.47
CA VAL A 42 -3.81 0.84 -31.37
C VAL A 42 -4.50 0.81 -30.00
N LEU A 43 -3.75 1.00 -28.91
CA LEU A 43 -4.34 1.02 -27.56
C LEU A 43 -5.23 2.24 -27.32
N ARG A 44 -4.82 3.44 -27.79
CA ARG A 44 -5.62 4.67 -27.68
C ARG A 44 -6.98 4.53 -28.36
N HIS A 45 -7.02 3.88 -29.52
CA HIS A 45 -8.22 3.73 -30.33
C HIS A 45 -8.90 2.35 -30.19
N ALA A 46 -8.56 1.58 -29.16
CA ALA A 46 -9.01 0.19 -28.99
C ALA A 46 -10.53 0.04 -29.02
N VAL A 47 -11.27 0.93 -28.36
CA VAL A 47 -12.74 0.91 -28.34
C VAL A 47 -13.32 1.19 -29.73
N ARG A 48 -12.73 2.13 -30.48
CA ARG A 48 -13.14 2.45 -31.85
C ARG A 48 -12.89 1.28 -32.79
N ILE A 49 -11.72 0.65 -32.68
CA ILE A 49 -11.36 -0.55 -33.44
C ILE A 49 -12.36 -1.67 -33.15
N ALA A 50 -12.69 -1.91 -31.88
CA ALA A 50 -13.64 -2.95 -31.52
C ALA A 50 -15.06 -2.63 -32.02
N ASN A 51 -15.50 -1.38 -31.93
CA ASN A 51 -16.81 -0.96 -32.45
C ASN A 51 -16.91 -1.15 -33.98
N TYR A 52 -15.81 -0.87 -34.70
CA TYR A 52 -15.71 -1.09 -36.14
C TYR A 52 -15.79 -2.57 -36.52
N LEU A 53 -15.06 -3.44 -35.80
CA LEU A 53 -15.04 -4.88 -36.05
C LEU A 53 -16.30 -5.60 -35.57
N TYR A 54 -16.93 -5.08 -34.50
CA TYR A 54 -18.01 -5.73 -33.77
C TYR A 54 -19.19 -4.79 -33.51
N PRO A 55 -19.88 -4.29 -34.57
CA PRO A 55 -20.92 -3.27 -34.43
C PRO A 55 -22.16 -3.74 -33.64
N ARG A 56 -22.30 -5.05 -33.39
CA ARG A 56 -23.39 -5.63 -32.57
C ARG A 56 -22.93 -6.02 -31.16
N ALA A 57 -21.69 -5.72 -30.79
CA ALA A 57 -21.17 -5.96 -29.46
C ALA A 57 -21.22 -4.69 -28.62
N TYR A 58 -21.13 -4.87 -27.30
CA TYR A 58 -21.06 -3.79 -26.32
C TYR A 58 -19.86 -4.01 -25.40
N LEU A 59 -19.30 -2.95 -24.83
CA LEU A 59 -18.24 -3.08 -23.82
C LEU A 59 -18.80 -3.77 -22.58
N SER A 60 -18.09 -4.77 -22.08
CA SER A 60 -18.47 -5.53 -20.89
C SER A 60 -17.31 -5.60 -19.90
N ALA A 61 -17.57 -6.15 -18.72
CA ALA A 61 -16.55 -6.41 -17.71
C ALA A 61 -15.72 -5.16 -17.33
N ALA A 62 -14.40 -5.30 -17.15
CA ALA A 62 -13.50 -4.18 -16.83
C ALA A 62 -13.58 -3.06 -17.88
N SER A 63 -13.69 -3.38 -19.17
CA SER A 63 -13.75 -2.38 -20.22
C SER A 63 -15.02 -1.53 -20.17
N ALA A 64 -16.11 -2.03 -19.61
CA ALA A 64 -17.30 -1.23 -19.35
C ALA A 64 -17.12 -0.25 -18.17
N VAL A 65 -16.26 -0.59 -17.19
CA VAL A 65 -15.87 0.32 -16.09
C VAL A 65 -14.92 1.40 -16.59
N LEU A 66 -13.89 0.99 -17.32
CA LEU A 66 -12.80 1.85 -17.78
C LEU A 66 -13.16 2.69 -19.00
N LEU A 67 -14.14 2.24 -19.80
CA LEU A 67 -14.40 2.76 -21.15
C LEU A 67 -13.15 2.71 -22.05
N ALA A 68 -12.29 1.72 -21.80
CA ALA A 68 -10.97 1.56 -22.37
C ALA A 68 -10.51 0.09 -22.20
N PRO A 69 -9.41 -0.34 -22.87
CA PRO A 69 -8.76 -1.60 -22.54
C PRO A 69 -8.14 -1.55 -21.14
N THR A 70 -7.89 -2.72 -20.56
CA THR A 70 -7.10 -2.87 -19.34
C THR A 70 -5.63 -2.51 -19.60
N ARG A 71 -4.85 -2.33 -18.52
CA ARG A 71 -3.43 -1.93 -18.60
C ARG A 71 -2.56 -2.89 -19.40
N ASP A 72 -2.91 -4.17 -19.44
CA ASP A 72 -2.25 -5.21 -20.22
C ASP A 72 -2.76 -5.31 -21.67
N GLY A 73 -3.59 -4.36 -22.12
CA GLY A 73 -4.05 -4.25 -23.50
C GLY A 73 -5.27 -5.10 -23.86
N ARG A 74 -5.98 -5.66 -22.87
CA ARG A 74 -7.19 -6.46 -23.15
C ARG A 74 -8.44 -5.59 -23.17
N LEU A 75 -9.27 -5.79 -24.19
CA LEU A 75 -10.56 -5.12 -24.32
C LEU A 75 -11.67 -6.17 -24.28
N TYR A 76 -12.58 -6.03 -23.31
CA TYR A 76 -13.66 -6.98 -23.08
C TYR A 76 -14.96 -6.47 -23.70
N ILE A 77 -15.52 -7.27 -24.59
CA ILE A 77 -16.82 -7.00 -25.23
C ILE A 77 -17.74 -8.21 -25.14
N SER A 78 -19.05 -7.99 -25.16
CA SER A 78 -20.03 -9.06 -25.24
C SER A 78 -20.89 -8.89 -26.49
N GLY A 79 -21.20 -9.97 -27.20
CA GLY A 79 -22.03 -9.92 -28.39
C GLY A 79 -22.45 -11.31 -28.88
N PRO A 80 -22.75 -11.51 -30.18
CA PRO A 80 -23.39 -12.73 -30.66
C PRO A 80 -22.47 -13.97 -30.70
N ARG A 81 -21.16 -13.81 -30.52
CA ARG A 81 -20.17 -14.88 -30.68
C ARG A 81 -19.16 -14.86 -29.54
N SER A 82 -18.49 -15.99 -29.32
CA SER A 82 -17.26 -16.02 -28.53
C SER A 82 -16.08 -16.09 -29.48
N GLN A 83 -15.20 -15.10 -29.41
CA GLN A 83 -14.01 -15.03 -30.26
C GLN A 83 -12.96 -14.09 -29.68
N ARG A 84 -11.73 -14.25 -30.16
CA ARG A 84 -10.57 -13.46 -29.74
C ARG A 84 -9.91 -12.87 -30.98
N THR A 85 -9.52 -11.61 -30.91
CA THR A 85 -8.79 -10.95 -31.99
C THR A 85 -7.63 -10.18 -31.41
N ARG A 86 -6.43 -10.48 -31.90
CA ARG A 86 -5.21 -9.78 -31.51
C ARG A 86 -4.79 -8.86 -32.65
N ILE A 87 -4.55 -7.60 -32.31
CA ILE A 87 -3.99 -6.59 -33.20
C ILE A 87 -2.85 -5.95 -32.42
N ARG A 88 -1.61 -6.31 -32.74
CA ARG A 88 -0.44 -5.79 -32.02
C ARG A 88 -0.58 -6.05 -30.50
N THR A 89 -0.47 -5.00 -29.68
CA THR A 89 -0.62 -5.01 -28.23
C THR A 89 -2.07 -5.09 -27.75
N LEU A 90 -3.05 -4.87 -28.62
CA LEU A 90 -4.47 -4.99 -28.28
C LEU A 90 -4.97 -6.43 -28.45
N GLU A 91 -5.69 -6.90 -27.44
CA GLU A 91 -6.40 -8.17 -27.46
C GLU A 91 -7.88 -7.95 -27.17
N ILE A 92 -8.73 -8.07 -28.20
CA ILE A 92 -10.18 -7.98 -28.07
C ILE A 92 -10.72 -9.37 -27.74
N ILE A 93 -11.38 -9.48 -26.58
CA ILE A 93 -11.96 -10.70 -26.07
C ILE A 93 -13.47 -10.53 -26.08
N GLN A 94 -14.12 -11.28 -26.97
CA GLN A 94 -15.58 -11.30 -27.08
C GLN A 94 -16.15 -12.53 -26.39
N ASN A 95 -17.09 -12.30 -25.48
CA ASN A 95 -17.97 -13.33 -24.94
C ASN A 95 -19.36 -13.29 -25.58
N VAL A 96 -20.05 -14.43 -25.54
CA VAL A 96 -21.46 -14.48 -25.90
C VAL A 96 -22.25 -13.67 -24.87
N ALA A 97 -22.97 -12.66 -25.35
CA ALA A 97 -23.91 -11.89 -24.54
C ALA A 97 -25.02 -12.81 -23.99
N PRO A 98 -25.55 -12.54 -22.79
CA PRO A 98 -26.69 -13.30 -22.31
C PRO A 98 -27.93 -13.05 -23.18
N ALA A 99 -28.98 -13.85 -22.98
CA ALA A 99 -30.18 -13.80 -23.80
C ALA A 99 -30.90 -12.44 -23.73
N HIS A 100 -30.89 -11.80 -22.56
CA HIS A 100 -31.58 -10.53 -22.29
C HIS A 100 -30.59 -9.51 -21.69
N PRO A 101 -29.62 -9.02 -22.48
CA PRO A 101 -28.57 -8.16 -21.97
C PRO A 101 -29.13 -6.77 -21.64
N SER A 102 -28.97 -6.35 -20.38
CA SER A 102 -29.22 -4.97 -19.98
C SER A 102 -28.02 -4.09 -20.33
N THR A 103 -28.20 -3.16 -21.27
CA THR A 103 -27.13 -2.27 -21.77
C THR A 103 -27.50 -0.80 -21.61
N ALA A 104 -26.49 0.06 -21.65
CA ALA A 104 -26.59 1.51 -21.69
C ALA A 104 -25.69 2.07 -22.80
N GLN A 105 -25.75 3.38 -23.03
CA GLN A 105 -24.87 4.07 -23.99
C GLN A 105 -23.78 4.84 -23.24
N ALA A 106 -22.53 4.70 -23.68
CA ALA A 106 -21.41 5.52 -23.23
C ALA A 106 -20.88 6.39 -24.38
N LEU A 107 -20.38 7.57 -24.04
CA LEU A 107 -19.68 8.46 -24.97
C LEU A 107 -18.17 8.21 -24.82
N ILE A 108 -17.49 7.96 -25.94
CA ILE A 108 -16.05 7.69 -26.00
C ILE A 108 -15.39 8.82 -26.79
N ALA A 109 -14.32 9.38 -26.23
CA ALA A 109 -13.44 10.32 -26.89
C ALA A 109 -12.03 9.71 -26.94
N ASP A 110 -11.44 9.61 -28.13
CA ASP A 110 -10.14 8.96 -28.31
C ASP A 110 -9.13 9.81 -29.10
N GLY A 111 -9.43 11.09 -29.30
CA GLY A 111 -8.60 12.02 -30.07
C GLY A 111 -8.92 12.07 -31.57
N LEU A 112 -9.70 11.13 -32.11
CA LEU A 112 -10.26 11.21 -33.47
C LEU A 112 -11.69 11.79 -33.50
N GLY A 113 -12.22 12.14 -32.34
CA GLY A 113 -13.57 12.63 -32.14
C GLY A 113 -14.34 11.80 -31.12
N GLU A 114 -15.61 12.13 -30.96
CA GLU A 114 -16.51 11.46 -30.02
C GLU A 114 -17.45 10.50 -30.74
N PHE A 115 -17.76 9.35 -30.12
CA PHE A 115 -18.75 8.41 -30.62
C PHE A 115 -19.44 7.67 -29.48
N ARG A 116 -20.63 7.13 -29.75
CA ARG A 116 -21.38 6.35 -28.77
C ARG A 116 -21.15 4.86 -28.97
N VAL A 117 -21.03 4.13 -27.87
CA VAL A 117 -20.94 2.67 -27.86
C VAL A 117 -21.87 2.08 -26.81
N GLY A 118 -22.43 0.91 -27.09
CA GLY A 118 -23.14 0.13 -26.09
C GLY A 118 -22.18 -0.33 -24.98
N VAL A 119 -22.65 -0.31 -23.74
CA VAL A 119 -21.92 -0.83 -22.57
C VAL A 119 -22.85 -1.65 -21.69
N SER A 120 -22.32 -2.61 -20.93
CA SER A 120 -23.12 -3.31 -19.91
C SER A 120 -23.64 -2.29 -18.89
N SER A 121 -24.95 -2.38 -18.58
CA SER A 121 -25.57 -1.53 -17.56
C SER A 121 -24.93 -1.81 -16.20
N LEU A 122 -25.13 -0.92 -15.23
CA LEU A 122 -24.55 -1.09 -13.89
C LEU A 122 -24.91 -2.46 -13.28
N ARG A 123 -26.18 -2.87 -13.41
CA ARG A 123 -26.68 -4.16 -12.94
C ARG A 123 -26.05 -5.34 -13.68
N LEU A 124 -26.04 -5.31 -15.02
CA LEU A 124 -25.45 -6.40 -15.80
C LEU A 124 -23.97 -6.55 -15.50
N ARG A 125 -23.24 -5.43 -15.45
CA ARG A 125 -21.81 -5.40 -15.17
C ARG A 125 -21.45 -5.98 -13.82
N PHE A 126 -22.26 -5.71 -12.81
CA PHE A 126 -22.04 -6.29 -11.49
C PHE A 126 -22.24 -7.81 -11.50
N LEU A 127 -23.27 -8.31 -12.20
CA LEU A 127 -23.47 -9.76 -12.39
C LEU A 127 -22.33 -10.40 -13.20
N GLU A 128 -21.80 -9.71 -14.22
CA GLU A 128 -20.65 -10.18 -15.00
C GLU A 128 -19.43 -10.50 -14.12
N ALA A 129 -19.25 -9.81 -12.99
CA ALA A 129 -18.15 -10.01 -12.04
C ALA A 129 -18.19 -11.37 -11.31
N PHE A 130 -19.32 -12.08 -11.35
CA PHE A 130 -19.52 -13.35 -10.64
C PHE A 130 -19.65 -14.56 -11.59
N ARG A 131 -19.43 -14.36 -12.89
CA ARG A 131 -19.44 -15.44 -13.89
C ARG A 131 -18.32 -16.44 -13.57
N LEU A 132 -18.70 -17.72 -13.41
CA LEU A 132 -17.75 -18.79 -13.08
C LEU A 132 -16.74 -19.01 -14.21
N ARG A 133 -15.45 -19.12 -13.84
CA ARG A 133 -14.32 -19.41 -14.76
C ARG A 133 -14.28 -18.49 -15.98
N SER A 134 -14.61 -17.21 -15.79
CA SER A 134 -14.71 -16.23 -16.86
C SER A 134 -13.56 -15.23 -16.79
N GLU A 135 -12.82 -15.06 -17.89
CA GLU A 135 -11.82 -13.99 -18.03
C GLU A 135 -12.46 -12.60 -17.84
N HIS A 136 -13.72 -12.43 -18.25
CA HIS A 136 -14.48 -11.19 -18.02
C HIS A 136 -14.69 -10.96 -16.52
N ALA A 137 -15.13 -11.97 -15.77
CA ALA A 137 -15.31 -11.84 -14.32
C ALA A 137 -13.98 -11.53 -13.61
N ALA A 138 -12.91 -12.21 -14.01
CA ALA A 138 -11.57 -12.03 -13.47
C ALA A 138 -11.00 -10.64 -13.76
N SER A 139 -11.42 -9.99 -14.85
CA SER A 139 -10.97 -8.63 -15.20
C SER A 139 -11.49 -7.55 -14.24
N ILE A 140 -12.62 -7.79 -13.56
CA ILE A 140 -13.18 -6.85 -12.59
C ILE A 140 -12.52 -7.10 -11.23
N ASP A 141 -11.58 -6.23 -10.88
CA ASP A 141 -10.86 -6.26 -9.60
C ASP A 141 -11.76 -5.83 -8.41
N GLN A 142 -11.18 -5.89 -7.20
CA GLN A 142 -11.91 -5.60 -5.97
C GLN A 142 -12.33 -4.12 -5.86
N ASP A 143 -11.49 -3.20 -6.32
CA ASP A 143 -11.76 -1.75 -6.28
C ASP A 143 -12.89 -1.39 -7.26
N MET A 144 -12.87 -1.96 -8.45
CA MET A 144 -13.96 -1.85 -9.42
C MET A 144 -15.25 -2.42 -8.83
N ARG A 145 -15.23 -3.60 -8.19
CA ARG A 145 -16.42 -4.17 -7.53
C ARG A 145 -16.94 -3.26 -6.42
N ALA A 146 -16.08 -2.72 -5.58
CA ALA A 146 -16.46 -1.79 -4.52
C ALA A 146 -17.10 -0.51 -5.08
N SER A 147 -16.53 0.04 -6.15
CA SER A 147 -17.10 1.20 -6.87
C SER A 147 -18.48 0.89 -7.46
N LEU A 148 -18.67 -0.30 -8.05
CA LEU A 148 -19.97 -0.72 -8.56
C LEU A 148 -21.00 -0.89 -7.45
N VAL A 149 -20.62 -1.42 -6.28
CA VAL A 149 -21.50 -1.49 -5.11
C VAL A 149 -21.93 -0.09 -4.67
N ALA A 150 -20.98 0.85 -4.53
CA ALA A 150 -21.30 2.21 -4.12
C ALA A 150 -22.31 2.86 -5.06
N ARG A 151 -22.14 2.69 -6.37
CA ARG A 151 -23.07 3.20 -7.38
C ARG A 151 -24.43 2.51 -7.36
N LEU A 152 -24.48 1.20 -7.11
CA LEU A 152 -25.74 0.46 -7.00
C LEU A 152 -26.53 0.94 -5.78
N VAL A 153 -25.86 1.12 -4.64
CA VAL A 153 -26.49 1.64 -3.43
C VAL A 153 -26.95 3.07 -3.62
N ASP A 154 -26.19 3.91 -4.34
CA ASP A 154 -26.62 5.26 -4.71
C ASP A 154 -27.89 5.25 -5.60
N GLU A 155 -27.95 4.34 -6.59
CA GLU A 155 -29.08 4.24 -7.53
C GLU A 155 -30.35 3.65 -6.88
N TYR A 156 -30.21 2.64 -6.00
CA TYR A 156 -31.34 1.89 -5.42
C TYR A 156 -31.61 2.19 -3.94
N GLY A 157 -30.77 3.02 -3.31
CA GLY A 157 -30.90 3.53 -1.95
C GLY A 157 -30.25 2.67 -0.86
N ASP A 158 -30.33 1.34 -0.95
CA ASP A 158 -29.73 0.43 0.02
C ASP A 158 -29.23 -0.89 -0.62
N PRO A 159 -28.37 -1.66 0.07
CA PRO A 159 -27.84 -2.93 -0.44
C PRO A 159 -28.90 -3.99 -0.75
N LYS A 160 -30.02 -4.00 -0.01
CA LYS A 160 -31.09 -4.99 -0.20
C LYS A 160 -31.89 -4.69 -1.47
N ARG A 161 -32.29 -3.43 -1.68
CA ARG A 161 -32.95 -2.98 -2.92
C ARG A 161 -32.05 -3.15 -4.13
N SER A 162 -30.75 -2.92 -3.96
CA SER A 162 -29.74 -3.20 -5.00
C SER A 162 -29.72 -4.70 -5.36
N ALA A 163 -29.74 -5.59 -4.36
CA ALA A 163 -29.80 -7.03 -4.57
C ALA A 163 -31.11 -7.47 -5.26
N ASP A 164 -32.25 -6.92 -4.88
CA ASP A 164 -33.55 -7.19 -5.52
C ASP A 164 -33.52 -6.80 -7.02
N ALA A 165 -32.95 -5.63 -7.35
CA ALA A 165 -32.85 -5.15 -8.72
C ALA A 165 -31.89 -5.99 -9.58
N LEU A 166 -30.82 -6.53 -8.99
CA LEU A 166 -29.93 -7.50 -9.62
C LEU A 166 -30.62 -8.84 -9.82
N TRP A 167 -31.39 -9.33 -8.85
CA TRP A 167 -32.12 -10.58 -8.93
C TRP A 167 -33.16 -10.59 -10.04
N ALA A 168 -33.84 -9.46 -10.28
CA ALA A 168 -34.73 -9.32 -11.43
C ALA A 168 -34.01 -9.62 -12.75
N LEU A 169 -32.86 -8.96 -12.97
CA LEU A 169 -32.05 -9.15 -14.18
C LEU A 169 -31.40 -10.55 -14.25
N ALA A 170 -30.97 -11.10 -13.11
CA ALA A 170 -30.39 -12.43 -13.04
C ALA A 170 -31.41 -13.50 -13.43
N ARG A 171 -32.68 -13.38 -13.00
CA ARG A 171 -33.76 -14.29 -13.38
C ARG A 171 -34.07 -14.22 -14.88
N GLU A 172 -34.15 -13.01 -15.43
CA GLU A 172 -34.36 -12.81 -16.88
C GLU A 172 -33.27 -13.49 -17.72
N ASN A 173 -32.04 -13.56 -17.22
CA ASN A 173 -30.91 -14.16 -17.94
C ASN A 173 -30.55 -15.59 -17.48
N GLU A 174 -31.34 -16.18 -16.58
CA GLU A 174 -31.07 -17.48 -15.95
C GLU A 174 -29.71 -17.56 -15.19
N TRP A 175 -29.22 -16.42 -14.71
CA TRP A 175 -27.94 -16.24 -14.00
C TRP A 175 -28.11 -16.35 -12.48
N TYR A 176 -28.74 -17.43 -12.01
CA TYR A 176 -29.11 -17.60 -10.60
C TYR A 176 -27.89 -17.63 -9.65
N ARG A 177 -26.79 -18.26 -10.07
CA ARG A 177 -25.57 -18.37 -9.24
C ARG A 177 -24.85 -17.04 -9.11
N GLU A 178 -24.82 -16.26 -10.19
CA GLU A 178 -24.27 -14.92 -10.22
C GLU A 178 -25.11 -13.98 -9.34
N GLY A 179 -26.45 -14.10 -9.40
CA GLY A 179 -27.37 -13.40 -8.51
C GLY A 179 -27.12 -13.68 -7.03
N GLU A 180 -27.01 -14.96 -6.65
CA GLU A 180 -26.72 -15.37 -5.26
C GLU A 180 -25.38 -14.83 -4.76
N GLN A 181 -24.34 -14.89 -5.58
CA GLN A 181 -23.01 -14.37 -5.21
C GLN A 181 -22.99 -12.85 -5.11
N ALA A 182 -23.65 -12.16 -6.05
CA ALA A 182 -23.78 -10.71 -6.04
C ALA A 182 -24.55 -10.21 -4.80
N GLU A 183 -25.65 -10.86 -4.45
CA GLU A 183 -26.40 -10.57 -3.22
C GLU A 183 -25.53 -10.81 -1.98
N ARG A 184 -24.86 -11.96 -1.89
CA ARG A 184 -23.95 -12.24 -0.77
C ARG A 184 -22.88 -11.16 -0.64
N TYR A 185 -22.30 -10.68 -1.74
CA TYR A 185 -21.30 -9.63 -1.72
C TYR A 185 -21.88 -8.27 -1.28
N LEU A 186 -23.09 -7.91 -1.73
CA LEU A 186 -23.74 -6.68 -1.33
C LEU A 186 -24.13 -6.67 0.15
N LEU A 187 -24.71 -7.78 0.64
CA LEU A 187 -25.23 -7.89 2.00
C LEU A 187 -24.14 -8.19 3.02
N LYS A 188 -23.15 -9.01 2.66
CA LYS A 188 -21.90 -9.11 3.42
C LYS A 188 -20.99 -8.01 2.90
N SER A 189 -21.24 -6.78 3.33
CA SER A 189 -20.17 -5.78 3.30
C SER A 189 -18.95 -6.44 3.94
N PRO A 190 -17.83 -6.65 3.21
CA PRO A 190 -16.58 -7.01 3.84
C PRO A 190 -16.08 -5.73 4.53
N SER A 191 -16.79 -5.34 5.58
CA SER A 191 -16.37 -4.30 6.47
C SER A 191 -15.14 -4.83 7.20
N LEU A 192 -14.00 -4.25 6.82
CA LEU A 192 -13.03 -3.75 7.79
C LEU A 192 -12.36 -4.77 8.72
N ILE A 193 -12.41 -6.08 8.44
CA ILE A 193 -11.43 -6.97 9.05
C ILE A 193 -10.13 -6.75 8.28
N GLU A 194 -9.42 -5.70 8.68
CA GLU A 194 -8.05 -5.46 8.24
C GLU A 194 -7.20 -6.61 8.77
N VAL A 195 -7.07 -7.66 7.95
CA VAL A 195 -6.18 -8.78 8.24
C VAL A 195 -4.77 -8.26 8.08
N ARG A 196 -4.21 -7.74 9.16
CA ARG A 196 -2.83 -7.28 9.22
C ARG A 196 -1.91 -8.41 9.66
N ASN A 197 -0.68 -8.38 9.17
CA ASN A 197 0.38 -9.21 9.71
C ASN A 197 0.59 -8.86 11.19
N GLU A 198 0.40 -9.80 12.11
CA GLU A 198 0.60 -9.55 13.56
C GLU A 198 2.06 -9.26 13.93
N ALA A 199 3.00 -9.58 13.03
CA ALA A 199 4.39 -9.17 13.17
C ALA A 199 4.63 -7.70 12.81
N ALA A 200 3.63 -6.99 12.26
CA ALA A 200 3.75 -5.58 11.96
C ALA A 200 3.80 -4.74 13.24
N LEU A 201 4.66 -3.73 13.23
CA LEU A 201 4.94 -2.83 14.35
C LEU A 201 4.89 -1.40 13.86
N ASN A 202 4.36 -0.54 14.72
CA ASN A 202 4.48 0.90 14.59
C ASN A 202 4.93 1.48 15.93
N PHE A 203 5.99 2.27 15.91
CA PHE A 203 6.51 2.99 17.07
C PHE A 203 6.55 4.48 16.77
N THR A 204 6.09 5.27 17.72
CA THR A 204 6.43 6.69 17.78
C THR A 204 7.81 6.82 18.42
N VAL A 205 8.70 7.57 17.77
CA VAL A 205 10.00 7.97 18.31
C VAL A 205 9.89 9.42 18.74
N ALA A 206 10.27 9.70 19.98
CA ALA A 206 10.23 11.04 20.55
C ALA A 206 11.59 11.42 21.14
N TRP A 207 11.85 12.73 21.16
CA TRP A 207 13.03 13.33 21.77
C TRP A 207 12.59 14.38 22.78
N HIS A 208 13.04 14.26 24.03
CA HIS A 208 12.55 15.09 25.14
C HIS A 208 11.00 15.08 25.27
N GLY A 209 10.37 13.94 24.97
CA GLY A 209 8.92 13.78 25.01
C GLY A 209 8.17 14.36 23.81
N GLN A 210 8.84 15.02 22.87
CA GLN A 210 8.24 15.52 21.63
C GLN A 210 8.40 14.47 20.52
N PRO A 211 7.33 14.03 19.83
CA PRO A 211 7.42 13.14 18.69
C PRO A 211 8.29 13.74 17.57
N ILE A 212 9.23 12.95 17.06
CA ILE A 212 10.14 13.34 15.97
C ILE A 212 9.95 12.48 14.71
N GLY A 213 9.16 11.40 14.80
CA GLY A 213 8.76 10.59 13.67
C GLY A 213 8.28 9.20 14.07
N GLU A 214 7.94 8.42 13.05
CA GLU A 214 7.36 7.09 13.15
C GLU A 214 8.33 6.03 12.58
N LEU A 215 8.53 4.96 13.34
CA LEU A 215 9.32 3.81 12.96
C LEU A 215 8.40 2.60 12.77
N ARG A 216 8.33 2.09 11.53
CA ARG A 216 7.43 1.00 11.13
C ARG A 216 8.21 -0.25 10.75
N HIS A 217 7.65 -1.42 11.05
CA HIS A 217 8.10 -2.71 10.52
C HIS A 217 6.88 -3.49 10.01
N ASP A 218 6.87 -3.97 8.78
CA ASP A 218 5.71 -4.69 8.19
C ASP A 218 5.77 -6.23 8.36
N GLY A 219 6.80 -6.71 9.03
CA GLY A 219 7.13 -8.13 9.15
C GLY A 219 8.32 -8.55 8.29
N PHE A 220 8.73 -7.71 7.35
CA PHE A 220 9.91 -7.90 6.51
C PHE A 220 10.93 -6.78 6.69
N GLU A 221 10.50 -5.51 6.65
CA GLU A 221 11.42 -4.38 6.58
C GLU A 221 11.08 -3.20 7.48
N TRP A 222 12.10 -2.45 7.90
CA TRP A 222 11.98 -1.22 8.67
C TRP A 222 11.85 0.02 7.77
N ARG A 223 10.92 0.91 8.10
CA ARG A 223 10.72 2.22 7.45
C ARG A 223 10.67 3.34 8.49
N TRP A 224 11.38 4.43 8.22
CA TRP A 224 11.38 5.65 9.03
C TRP A 224 10.64 6.76 8.31
N GLN A 225 9.77 7.47 9.03
CA GLN A 225 9.09 8.66 8.56
C GLN A 225 9.26 9.77 9.60
N ALA A 226 10.03 10.80 9.27
CA ALA A 226 10.18 11.96 10.15
C ALA A 226 8.88 12.76 10.28
N GLU A 227 8.68 13.37 11.45
CA GLU A 227 7.56 14.29 11.69
C GLU A 227 7.76 15.59 10.90
N LYS A 228 6.66 16.23 10.49
CA LYS A 228 6.73 17.49 9.74
C LYS A 228 7.38 18.57 10.60
N GLY A 229 8.48 19.16 10.12
CA GLY A 229 9.24 20.21 10.82
C GLY A 229 10.37 19.71 11.71
N PHE A 230 10.63 18.41 11.76
CA PHE A 230 11.85 17.86 12.38
C PHE A 230 13.02 17.86 11.38
N ASP A 231 13.78 18.96 11.36
CA ASP A 231 14.81 19.22 10.34
C ASP A 231 16.24 18.80 10.76
N LEU A 232 16.39 17.86 11.70
CA LEU A 232 17.71 17.30 11.97
C LEU A 232 18.06 16.32 10.83
N PRO A 233 19.26 16.44 10.21
CA PRO A 233 19.71 15.53 9.17
C PRO A 233 20.09 14.19 9.82
N LEU A 234 19.07 13.41 10.19
CA LEU A 234 19.25 12.02 10.60
C LEU A 234 19.87 11.30 9.39
N VAL A 235 21.02 10.65 9.63
CA VAL A 235 21.81 9.96 8.61
C VAL A 235 20.87 9.12 7.73
N GLN A 236 20.90 9.40 6.42
CA GLN A 236 20.10 8.68 5.42
C GLN A 236 20.16 7.17 5.67
N GLN A 237 19.02 6.51 5.58
CA GLN A 237 18.93 5.05 5.63
C GLN A 237 19.71 4.48 4.44
N ARG A 238 20.99 4.14 4.67
CA ARG A 238 21.91 3.69 3.60
C ARG A 238 21.55 2.32 3.04
N THR A 239 20.77 1.54 3.79
CA THR A 239 20.30 0.21 3.40
C THR A 239 18.78 0.16 3.53
N PRO A 240 18.04 0.14 2.41
CA PRO A 240 16.59 0.00 2.43
C PRO A 240 16.15 -1.20 3.28
N GLY A 241 15.14 -0.97 4.11
CA GLY A 241 14.51 -2.00 4.91
C GLY A 241 15.25 -2.45 6.17
N LYS A 242 16.45 -1.93 6.44
CA LYS A 242 17.14 -2.12 7.74
C LYS A 242 16.79 -1.03 8.74
N LEU A 243 16.92 -1.33 10.03
CA LEU A 243 16.70 -0.36 11.08
C LEU A 243 17.58 0.89 10.86
N PRO A 244 17.04 2.12 10.97
CA PRO A 244 17.80 3.34 10.74
C PRO A 244 19.05 3.39 11.64
N PRO A 245 20.24 3.79 11.13
CA PRO A 245 21.49 3.75 11.90
C PRO A 245 21.44 4.50 13.22
N PHE A 246 20.71 5.61 13.29
CA PHE A 246 20.57 6.38 14.53
C PHE A 246 19.75 5.63 15.60
N ILE A 247 18.75 4.84 15.21
CA ILE A 247 18.00 3.96 16.14
C ILE A 247 18.86 2.75 16.50
N LEU A 248 19.54 2.15 15.51
CA LEU A 248 20.43 1.00 15.74
C LEU A 248 21.52 1.34 16.77
N SER A 249 22.05 2.55 16.72
CA SER A 249 23.05 3.07 17.67
C SER A 249 22.52 3.25 19.10
N LEU A 250 21.20 3.18 19.32
CA LEU A 250 20.59 3.22 20.65
C LEU A 250 20.40 1.81 21.24
N LEU A 251 20.45 0.77 20.40
CA LEU A 251 20.20 -0.58 20.85
C LEU A 251 21.42 -1.15 21.61
N PRO A 252 21.19 -2.03 22.60
CA PRO A 252 22.26 -2.74 23.30
C PRO A 252 23.09 -3.61 22.36
N GLU A 253 24.41 -3.57 22.53
CA GLU A 253 25.37 -4.38 21.78
C GLU A 253 26.07 -5.42 22.70
N GLY A 254 26.69 -6.43 22.09
CA GLY A 254 27.58 -7.36 22.79
C GLY A 254 26.91 -8.18 23.90
N TRP A 255 27.47 -8.16 25.11
CA TRP A 255 27.03 -9.02 26.21
C TRP A 255 25.64 -8.64 26.76
N LEU A 256 25.27 -7.35 26.76
CA LEU A 256 23.99 -6.87 27.27
C LEU A 256 22.82 -7.43 26.44
N LYS A 257 23.04 -7.64 25.13
CA LYS A 257 22.08 -8.34 24.26
C LYS A 257 21.82 -9.78 24.72
N ARG A 258 22.84 -10.49 25.24
CA ARG A 258 22.69 -11.87 25.77
C ARG A 258 21.89 -11.89 27.07
N VAL A 259 22.14 -10.93 27.96
CA VAL A 259 21.46 -10.84 29.26
C VAL A 259 19.99 -10.48 29.11
N LEU A 260 19.64 -9.65 28.12
CA LEU A 260 18.26 -9.29 27.83
C LEU A 260 17.46 -10.43 27.16
N LYS A 261 18.11 -11.53 26.76
CA LYS A 261 17.50 -12.70 26.10
C LYS A 261 16.67 -12.37 24.84
N GLU A 262 16.90 -11.21 24.24
CA GLU A 262 16.18 -10.77 23.04
C GLU A 262 17.01 -11.00 21.78
N HIS A 263 16.38 -11.70 20.84
CA HIS A 263 17.09 -12.30 19.71
C HIS A 263 17.05 -11.42 18.46
N ASP A 264 16.15 -10.43 18.41
CA ASP A 264 16.01 -9.50 17.29
C ASP A 264 15.72 -8.05 17.73
N GLU A 265 15.88 -7.12 16.78
CA GLU A 265 15.68 -5.68 17.00
C GLU A 265 14.23 -5.35 17.41
N ARG A 266 13.26 -6.17 16.97
CA ARG A 266 11.83 -6.00 17.27
C ARG A 266 11.55 -6.25 18.74
N GLY A 267 12.11 -7.31 19.31
CA GLY A 267 12.03 -7.56 20.76
C GLY A 267 12.63 -6.40 21.55
N MET A 268 13.84 -5.97 21.16
CA MET A 268 14.57 -4.86 21.83
C MET A 268 13.78 -3.57 21.87
N LEU A 269 13.12 -3.21 20.77
CA LEU A 269 12.28 -2.00 20.71
C LEU A 269 10.95 -2.15 21.44
N ARG A 270 10.38 -3.37 21.55
CA ARG A 270 9.16 -3.62 22.34
C ARG A 270 9.43 -3.54 23.85
N SER A 271 10.60 -3.99 24.31
CA SER A 271 10.96 -4.04 25.73
C SER A 271 11.61 -2.76 26.25
N GLY A 272 12.40 -2.06 25.42
CA GLY A 272 13.05 -0.80 25.77
C GLY A 272 12.23 0.42 25.39
N ARG A 273 11.97 1.31 26.35
CA ARG A 273 11.21 2.55 26.11
C ARG A 273 12.01 3.83 26.23
N ARG A 274 13.07 3.83 27.07
CA ARG A 274 14.00 4.96 27.24
C ARG A 274 15.38 4.59 26.71
N TYR A 275 15.97 5.50 25.96
CA TYR A 275 17.28 5.38 25.34
C TYR A 275 18.12 6.61 25.67
N MET A 276 19.41 6.53 25.36
CA MET A 276 20.33 7.66 25.52
C MET A 276 19.81 8.96 24.89
N SER A 277 20.25 10.09 25.45
CA SER A 277 19.94 11.43 24.94
C SER A 277 18.47 11.81 24.99
N ASN A 278 17.70 11.30 25.96
CA ASN A 278 16.25 11.55 26.09
C ASN A 278 15.43 11.09 24.87
N VAL A 279 15.90 10.06 24.16
CA VAL A 279 15.11 9.41 23.12
C VAL A 279 14.18 8.39 23.77
N THR A 280 12.90 8.44 23.40
CA THR A 280 11.90 7.46 23.79
C THR A 280 11.27 6.82 22.56
N ILE A 281 11.00 5.52 22.65
CA ILE A 281 10.38 4.74 21.57
C ILE A 281 9.28 3.90 22.18
N SER A 282 8.04 4.06 21.69
CA SER A 282 6.92 3.22 22.10
C SER A 282 5.86 3.13 21.02
N SER A 283 5.12 2.02 21.00
CA SER A 283 3.91 1.84 20.20
C SER A 283 2.69 2.57 20.77
N ASP A 284 2.80 3.10 22.00
CA ASP A 284 1.76 3.86 22.67
C ASP A 284 2.29 5.27 23.03
N PRO A 285 1.77 6.33 22.38
CA PRO A 285 2.15 7.71 22.66
C PRO A 285 1.90 8.16 24.12
N SER A 286 0.92 7.56 24.81
CA SER A 286 0.66 7.89 26.21
C SER A 286 1.80 7.47 27.13
N GLU A 287 2.49 6.38 26.78
CA GLU A 287 3.64 5.89 27.52
C GLU A 287 4.83 6.84 27.36
N ILE A 288 5.01 7.44 26.17
CA ILE A 288 6.05 8.44 25.92
C ILE A 288 5.90 9.62 26.89
N ALA A 289 4.68 10.12 27.06
CA ALA A 289 4.38 11.25 27.94
C ALA A 289 4.61 10.93 29.43
N ALA A 290 4.45 9.66 29.83
CA ALA A 290 4.63 9.21 31.21
C ALA A 290 6.09 8.93 31.61
N LEU A 291 7.00 8.83 30.64
CA LEU A 291 8.40 8.51 30.92
C LEU A 291 9.16 9.74 31.45
N PRO A 292 10.00 9.56 32.48
CA PRO A 292 10.82 10.65 32.99
C PRO A 292 11.80 11.15 31.93
N THR A 293 12.00 12.47 31.88
CA THR A 293 13.03 13.10 31.06
C THR A 293 14.24 13.39 31.94
N ASP A 294 15.43 13.03 31.46
CA ASP A 294 16.69 13.39 32.10
C ASP A 294 16.86 14.91 32.01
N ARG A 295 16.90 15.56 33.18
CA ARG A 295 17.11 16.99 33.33
C ARG A 295 18.38 17.22 34.12
N LEU A 296 19.18 18.19 33.72
CA LEU A 296 20.37 18.60 34.47
C LEU A 296 19.91 19.19 35.81
N SER A 297 20.20 18.48 36.90
CA SER A 297 19.93 18.93 38.27
C SER A 297 21.08 19.77 38.80
N THR A 298 22.29 19.23 38.77
CA THR A 298 23.48 19.83 39.38
C THR A 298 24.69 19.71 38.46
N ARG A 299 25.57 20.71 38.46
CA ARG A 299 26.78 20.67 37.63
C ARG A 299 27.90 19.94 38.38
N LEU A 300 28.58 19.03 37.68
CA LEU A 300 29.74 18.31 38.24
C LEU A 300 30.81 19.26 38.81
N GLY A 301 31.01 20.42 38.19
CA GLY A 301 31.98 21.42 38.63
C GLY A 301 31.72 22.01 40.02
N GLU A 302 30.50 21.93 40.53
CA GLU A 302 30.15 22.40 41.90
C GLU A 302 30.70 21.46 42.98
N PHE A 303 31.06 20.23 42.61
CA PHE A 303 31.68 19.24 43.49
C PHE A 303 33.07 18.85 43.00
N CYS A 304 33.79 19.78 42.38
CA CYS A 304 35.17 19.58 41.98
C CYS A 304 36.07 20.63 42.64
N ASN A 305 37.18 20.17 43.21
CA ASN A 305 38.26 21.04 43.70
C ASN A 305 39.56 20.60 43.03
N ASN A 306 40.29 21.54 42.41
CA ASN A 306 41.51 21.28 41.64
C ASN A 306 41.37 20.12 40.63
N GLY A 307 40.21 19.99 39.98
CA GLY A 307 39.92 18.94 39.01
C GLY A 307 39.61 17.56 39.60
N ALA A 308 39.64 17.41 40.93
CA ALA A 308 39.22 16.20 41.62
C ALA A 308 37.78 16.32 42.11
N PHE A 309 36.97 15.28 41.88
CA PHE A 309 35.61 15.21 42.43
C PHE A 309 35.66 15.05 43.95
N THR A 310 35.01 15.97 44.66
CA THR A 310 34.94 16.02 46.13
C THR A 310 33.59 15.57 46.67
N GLY A 311 32.65 15.20 45.80
CA GLY A 311 31.38 14.59 46.20
C GLY A 311 31.54 13.14 46.69
N ARG A 312 30.42 12.48 46.99
CA ARG A 312 30.40 11.11 47.50
C ARG A 312 29.96 10.12 46.42
N TYR A 313 30.79 9.13 46.13
CA TYR A 313 30.38 8.01 45.27
C TYR A 313 29.58 6.99 46.08
N GLU A 314 28.34 6.76 45.69
CA GLU A 314 27.42 5.75 46.26
C GLU A 314 26.97 4.76 45.18
N GLY A 315 27.79 4.58 44.14
CA GLY A 315 27.59 3.57 43.11
C GLY A 315 28.20 2.20 43.48
N PRO A 316 28.02 1.18 42.64
CA PRO A 316 28.51 -0.16 42.90
C PRO A 316 30.04 -0.20 43.03
N THR A 317 30.54 -0.97 44.00
CA THR A 317 31.99 -1.15 44.24
C THR A 317 32.58 -2.28 43.40
N ARG A 318 33.90 -2.28 43.20
CA ARG A 318 34.60 -3.28 42.36
C ARG A 318 34.32 -4.74 42.77
N GLY A 319 34.21 -5.03 44.07
CA GLY A 319 33.94 -6.38 44.57
C GLY A 319 32.50 -6.84 44.31
N GLU A 320 31.53 -5.94 44.40
CA GLU A 320 30.11 -6.23 44.11
C GLU A 320 29.86 -6.42 42.60
N ILE A 321 30.71 -5.82 41.76
CA ILE A 321 30.70 -5.90 40.30
C ILE A 321 31.21 -7.26 39.78
N GLU A 322 31.89 -8.09 40.58
CA GLU A 322 32.44 -9.36 40.09
C GLU A 322 31.56 -10.58 40.45
N GLN A 323 30.78 -10.53 41.55
CA GLN A 323 30.01 -11.70 42.05
C GLN A 323 28.49 -11.66 41.81
N ILE A 324 27.87 -10.48 41.66
CA ILE A 324 26.39 -10.34 41.62
C ILE A 324 25.95 -9.48 40.41
N PHE A 325 26.87 -9.20 39.52
CA PHE A 325 26.79 -8.07 38.62
C PHE A 325 25.92 -8.31 37.39
N GLU A 326 26.05 -9.47 36.77
CA GLU A 326 25.20 -9.82 35.62
C GLU A 326 23.72 -9.91 36.04
N ASP A 327 23.43 -10.50 37.19
CA ASP A 327 22.06 -10.63 37.73
C ASP A 327 21.46 -9.29 38.19
N ASN A 328 22.27 -8.42 38.80
CA ASN A 328 21.81 -7.09 39.20
C ASN A 328 21.63 -6.16 38.01
N LEU A 329 22.50 -6.21 36.99
CA LEU A 329 22.27 -5.49 35.74
C LEU A 329 21.08 -6.04 34.97
N ALA A 330 20.90 -7.37 34.92
CA ALA A 330 19.71 -7.97 34.33
C ALA A 330 18.43 -7.41 34.96
N ARG A 331 18.39 -7.30 36.30
CA ARG A 331 17.27 -6.68 37.02
C ARG A 331 17.12 -5.19 36.73
N LEU A 332 18.23 -4.44 36.73
CA LEU A 332 18.24 -2.99 36.45
C LEU A 332 17.74 -2.67 35.04
N PHE A 333 18.15 -3.47 34.06
CA PHE A 333 17.78 -3.34 32.65
C PHE A 333 16.49 -4.10 32.28
N ALA A 334 15.89 -4.89 33.18
CA ALA A 334 14.54 -5.42 32.98
C ALA A 334 13.47 -4.31 33.11
N SER A 335 13.79 -3.23 33.86
CA SER A 335 12.91 -2.07 33.97
C SER A 335 12.86 -1.29 32.66
N THR A 336 11.65 -1.02 32.18
CA THR A 336 11.39 -0.19 30.99
C THR A 336 11.72 1.29 31.20
N ARG A 337 11.92 1.71 32.47
CA ARG A 337 12.26 3.08 32.87
C ARG A 337 13.77 3.35 32.90
N THR A 338 14.60 2.32 32.77
CA THR A 338 16.06 2.44 32.75
C THR A 338 16.54 2.76 31.33
N PRO A 339 17.36 3.81 31.10
CA PRO A 339 17.90 4.10 29.78
C PRO A 339 18.78 2.96 29.22
N ARG A 340 18.56 2.58 27.95
CA ARG A 340 19.41 1.64 27.21
C ARG A 340 20.69 2.31 26.71
N LEU A 341 21.81 1.58 26.71
CA LEU A 341 23.15 2.09 26.40
C LEU A 341 23.79 1.29 25.25
N SER A 342 24.54 1.96 24.38
CA SER A 342 25.32 1.37 23.29
C SER A 342 26.84 1.38 23.57
N GLY A 343 27.52 0.31 23.15
CA GLY A 343 28.98 0.12 23.20
C GLY A 343 29.50 -0.86 24.25
N VAL A 344 30.68 -1.46 23.96
CA VAL A 344 31.36 -2.59 24.65
C VAL A 344 31.89 -2.28 26.06
N GLN A 345 31.56 -1.14 26.67
CA GLN A 345 32.01 -0.79 28.02
C GLN A 345 30.82 -0.77 28.98
N ILE A 346 30.98 -1.41 30.13
CA ILE A 346 30.02 -1.32 31.24
C ILE A 346 29.81 0.17 31.56
N LYS A 347 28.64 0.68 31.23
CA LYS A 347 28.18 2.00 31.63
C LYS A 347 26.99 1.75 32.53
N ALA A 348 27.11 2.05 33.82
CA ALA A 348 25.96 2.14 34.69
C ALA A 348 25.37 3.56 34.53
N PRO A 349 24.06 3.73 34.30
CA PRO A 349 23.47 5.06 34.34
C PRO A 349 23.60 5.60 35.76
N MET A 350 24.28 6.73 35.92
CA MET A 350 24.51 7.40 37.21
C MET A 350 23.87 8.79 37.21
N HIS A 351 23.41 9.23 38.38
CA HIS A 351 22.85 10.55 38.62
C HIS A 351 23.62 11.23 39.76
N LEU A 352 24.01 12.50 39.55
CA LEU A 352 24.59 13.36 40.58
C LEU A 352 23.48 14.20 41.20
N ASP A 353 23.21 13.99 42.49
CA ASP A 353 22.18 14.71 43.21
C ASP A 353 22.65 16.09 43.74
N PRO A 354 21.72 16.96 44.19
CA PRO A 354 22.07 18.26 44.75
C PRO A 354 22.91 18.23 46.03
N GLN A 355 23.06 17.06 46.66
CA GLN A 355 23.89 16.86 47.85
C GLN A 355 25.32 16.38 47.49
N GLY A 356 25.62 16.26 46.19
CA GLY A 356 26.93 15.83 45.72
C GLY A 356 27.13 14.32 45.76
N ARG A 357 26.04 13.54 45.84
CA ARG A 357 26.10 12.07 45.80
C ARG A 357 25.93 11.58 44.36
N LEU A 358 26.84 10.72 43.94
CA LEU A 358 26.78 10.03 42.65
C LEU A 358 26.18 8.63 42.84
N VAL A 359 24.91 8.46 42.46
CA VAL A 359 24.08 7.27 42.70
C VAL A 359 23.59 6.62 41.39
N PRO A 360 23.21 5.33 41.38
CA PRO A 360 22.59 4.69 40.19
C PRO A 360 21.24 5.32 39.81
N GLY A 361 20.98 5.47 38.52
CA GLY A 361 19.78 6.15 37.97
C GLY A 361 18.45 5.38 38.07
N THR A 362 18.32 4.41 38.98
CA THR A 362 17.10 3.60 39.17
C THR A 362 16.20 4.04 40.32
N THR A 363 16.67 4.97 41.16
CA THR A 363 15.91 5.50 42.31
C THR A 363 14.92 6.58 41.89
#